data_AF-A0A832MQX7-F1
#
_entry.id   AF-A0A832MQX7-F1
#
_cell.length_a   1.000
_cell.length_b   1.000
_cell.length_c   1.000
_cell.angle_alpha   90.00
_cell.angle_beta   90.00
_cell.angle_gamma   90.00
#
_symmetry.space_group_name_H-M   'P 1'
#
loop_
_entity.id
_entity.type
_entity.pdbx_description
1 polymer ?
#
loop_
_entity_poly.entity_id
_entity_poly.type
_entity_poly.pdbx_seq_one_letter_code
_entity_poly.pdbx_strand_id
1 'polypeptide(L)'
;MSTKKLVINFYPDSDIKNLEPAVEKYQEIWRKEGKRIVKIMEKVSGLKFKESFINAIVFQAKFPSQSSPLCLKADYPDEQKVSFLIHELTHRLLAGNGIRPQQEKFKSEEEKKLAVHKILYLILYDIWVELYGEKFAKESVKSEINIPGTEVYKKAWRWALSLSKEERKEKFLSL
;
A
#
# COMPACT_ATOMS: atom_id res chain seq x y z
N MET A 1 9.22 -14.46 21.29
CA MET A 1 8.60 -13.13 21.47
C MET A 1 7.29 -13.11 20.69
N SER A 2 6.15 -12.87 21.36
CA SER A 2 4.84 -12.77 20.69
C SER A 2 4.82 -11.53 19.80
N THR A 3 4.61 -11.70 18.49
CA THR A 3 4.44 -10.57 17.57
C THR A 3 3.15 -9.85 17.93
N LYS A 4 3.24 -8.58 18.33
CA LYS A 4 2.05 -7.74 18.54
C LYS A 4 1.22 -7.75 17.25
N LYS A 5 -0.04 -8.18 17.34
CA LYS A 5 -0.96 -8.22 16.21
C LYS A 5 -1.36 -6.79 15.86
N LEU A 6 -1.08 -6.35 14.63
CA LEU A 6 -1.59 -5.07 14.11
C LEU A 6 -3.13 -5.12 14.07
N VAL A 7 -3.77 -4.15 14.71
CA VAL A 7 -5.23 -3.96 14.68
C VAL A 7 -5.56 -2.80 13.73
N ILE A 8 -6.58 -2.97 12.88
CA ILE A 8 -7.09 -1.86 12.06
C ILE A 8 -8.58 -1.72 12.34
N ASN A 9 -8.98 -0.54 12.76
CA ASN A 9 -10.37 -0.15 12.93
C ASN A 9 -10.78 0.66 11.71
N PHE A 10 -11.97 0.42 11.16
CA PHE A 10 -12.47 1.11 9.97
C PHE A 10 -13.69 1.94 10.33
N TYR A 11 -13.65 3.22 9.96
CA TYR A 11 -14.71 4.19 10.24
C TYR A 11 -15.14 4.87 8.95
N PRO A 12 -16.43 5.21 8.78
CA PRO A 12 -16.85 6.09 7.69
C PRO A 12 -16.30 7.51 7.92
N ASP A 13 -15.96 8.21 6.84
CA ASP A 13 -15.57 9.63 6.86
C ASP A 13 -16.71 10.55 7.31
N SER A 14 -17.96 10.19 6.98
CA SER A 14 -19.15 10.98 7.31
C SER A 14 -20.38 10.09 7.41
N ASP A 15 -21.32 10.50 8.27
CA ASP A 15 -22.67 9.97 8.44
C ASP A 15 -23.70 10.51 7.42
N ILE A 16 -23.31 11.49 6.60
CA ILE A 16 -24.15 12.06 5.53
C ILE A 16 -24.25 11.10 4.34
N LYS A 17 -23.22 10.28 4.13
CA LYS A 17 -23.14 9.30 3.03
C LYS A 17 -23.25 7.90 3.60
N ASN A 18 -24.01 7.03 2.94
CA ASN A 18 -24.05 5.61 3.25
C ASN A 18 -22.73 4.93 2.82
N LEU A 19 -21.75 4.93 3.72
CA LEU A 19 -20.42 4.34 3.54
C LEU A 19 -20.25 3.03 4.30
N GLU A 20 -21.25 2.65 5.10
CA GLU A 20 -21.31 1.45 5.92
C GLU A 20 -21.00 0.18 5.13
N PRO A 21 -21.55 -0.06 3.92
CA PRO A 21 -21.21 -1.25 3.14
C PRO A 21 -19.72 -1.34 2.80
N ALA A 22 -19.07 -0.21 2.50
CA ALA A 22 -17.64 -0.20 2.21
C ALA A 22 -16.81 -0.42 3.48
N VAL A 23 -17.22 0.16 4.61
CA VAL A 23 -16.60 -0.06 5.93
C VAL A 23 -16.67 -1.54 6.29
N GLU A 24 -17.86 -2.14 6.23
CA GLU A 24 -18.07 -3.57 6.49
C GLU A 24 -17.21 -4.44 5.58
N LYS A 25 -17.07 -4.04 4.30
CA LYS A 25 -16.23 -4.78 3.36
C LYS A 25 -14.75 -4.76 3.73
N TYR A 26 -14.21 -3.61 4.12
CA TYR A 26 -12.83 -3.53 4.60
C TYR A 26 -12.63 -4.29 5.92
N GLN A 27 -13.61 -4.26 6.82
CA GLN A 27 -13.60 -5.06 8.04
C GLN A 27 -13.60 -6.57 7.74
N GLU A 28 -14.39 -7.02 6.76
CA GLU A 28 -14.43 -8.41 6.29
C GLU A 28 -13.05 -8.83 5.75
N ILE A 29 -12.49 -8.04 4.82
CA ILE A 29 -11.15 -8.26 4.27
C ILE A 29 -10.11 -8.38 5.39
N TRP A 30 -10.09 -7.43 6.32
CA TRP A 30 -9.09 -7.42 7.40
C TRP A 30 -9.26 -8.59 8.38
N ARG A 31 -10.49 -8.95 8.71
CA ARG A 31 -10.80 -10.10 9.58
C ARG A 31 -10.33 -11.41 8.94
N LYS A 32 -10.58 -11.59 7.64
CA LYS A 32 -10.23 -12.82 6.90
C LYS A 32 -8.73 -12.90 6.61
N GLU A 33 -8.11 -11.81 6.18
CA GLU A 33 -6.79 -11.86 5.56
C GLU A 33 -5.71 -11.04 6.28
N GLY A 34 -6.06 -10.14 7.20
CA GLY A 34 -5.12 -9.19 7.81
C GLY A 34 -3.90 -9.85 8.46
N LYS A 35 -4.08 -10.99 9.13
CA LYS A 35 -2.96 -11.77 9.69
C LYS A 35 -2.00 -12.27 8.59
N ARG A 36 -2.55 -12.75 7.47
CA ARG A 36 -1.78 -13.26 6.34
C ARG A 36 -1.07 -12.12 5.61
N ILE A 37 -1.76 -11.00 5.37
CA ILE A 37 -1.22 -9.78 4.78
C ILE A 37 -0.01 -9.31 5.58
N VAL A 38 -0.15 -9.07 6.89
CA VAL A 38 0.95 -8.61 7.75
C VAL A 38 2.12 -9.59 7.70
N LYS A 39 1.86 -10.90 7.84
CA LYS A 39 2.92 -11.93 7.80
C LYS A 39 3.72 -11.88 6.49
N ILE A 40 3.04 -11.76 5.36
CA ILE A 40 3.72 -11.72 4.05
C ILE A 40 4.45 -10.39 3.84
N MET A 41 3.85 -9.26 4.20
CA MET A 41 4.52 -7.97 4.13
C MET A 41 5.83 -7.96 4.93
N GLU A 42 5.80 -8.46 6.16
CA GLU A 42 7.00 -8.59 6.99
C GLU A 42 8.00 -9.62 6.44
N LYS A 43 7.53 -10.72 5.85
CA LYS A 43 8.39 -11.73 5.21
C LYS A 43 9.14 -11.16 4.01
N VAL A 44 8.43 -10.48 3.10
CA VAL A 44 8.98 -9.99 1.83
C VAL A 44 9.90 -8.79 2.07
N SER A 45 9.51 -7.87 2.95
CA SER A 45 10.31 -6.68 3.27
C SER A 45 11.45 -6.96 4.27
N GLY A 46 11.34 -7.99 5.10
CA GLY A 46 12.22 -8.15 6.27
C GLY A 46 11.96 -7.14 7.40
N LEU A 47 10.97 -6.26 7.26
CA LEU A 47 10.59 -5.26 8.25
C LEU A 47 9.50 -5.77 9.19
N LYS A 48 9.24 -4.99 10.26
CA LYS A 48 8.13 -5.21 11.19
C LYS A 48 7.27 -3.95 11.30
N PHE A 49 5.96 -4.12 11.44
CA PHE A 49 5.11 -2.99 11.81
C PHE A 49 5.48 -2.49 13.21
N LYS A 50 5.78 -1.19 13.34
CA LYS A 50 6.00 -0.54 14.64
C LYS A 50 4.68 -0.11 15.29
N GLU A 51 3.67 0.11 14.47
CA GLU A 51 2.31 0.41 14.91
C GLU A 51 1.64 -0.85 15.46
N SER A 52 0.88 -0.69 16.54
CA SER A 52 0.06 -1.78 17.09
C SER A 52 -1.43 -1.64 16.73
N PHE A 53 -1.86 -0.44 16.39
CA PHE A 53 -3.21 -0.18 15.87
C PHE A 53 -3.18 0.97 14.84
N ILE A 54 -4.15 0.96 13.92
CA ILE A 54 -4.41 2.04 12.96
C ILE A 54 -5.92 2.29 12.91
N ASN A 55 -6.33 3.55 12.91
CA ASN A 55 -7.70 3.93 12.58
C ASN A 55 -7.74 4.34 11.11
N ALA A 56 -8.43 3.54 10.29
CA ALA A 56 -8.64 3.78 8.88
C ALA A 56 -9.96 4.52 8.65
N ILE A 57 -9.93 5.52 7.78
CA ILE A 57 -11.10 6.29 7.35
C ILE A 57 -11.51 5.80 5.97
N VAL A 58 -12.76 5.33 5.83
CA VAL A 58 -13.34 4.93 4.55
C VAL A 58 -14.10 6.12 3.99
N PHE A 59 -13.73 6.58 2.80
CA PHE A 59 -14.20 7.84 2.22
C PHE A 59 -14.53 7.70 0.74
N GLN A 60 -15.22 8.70 0.19
CA GLN A 60 -15.53 8.76 -1.24
C GLN A 60 -15.06 10.08 -1.84
N ALA A 61 -13.97 10.03 -2.61
CA ALA A 61 -13.46 11.17 -3.38
C ALA A 61 -12.87 10.77 -4.74
N LYS A 62 -12.50 11.78 -5.54
CA LYS A 62 -11.88 11.61 -6.87
C LYS A 62 -10.40 11.22 -6.82
N PHE A 63 -9.71 11.46 -5.70
CA PHE A 63 -8.30 11.14 -5.51
C PHE A 63 -8.14 9.75 -4.84
N PRO A 64 -7.03 9.02 -5.08
CA PRO A 64 -6.82 7.66 -4.58
C PRO A 64 -6.72 7.58 -3.04
N SER A 65 -6.65 6.35 -2.53
CA SER A 65 -6.37 6.09 -1.10
C SER A 65 -5.05 6.73 -0.64
N GLN A 66 -4.91 6.92 0.67
CA GLN A 66 -3.76 7.59 1.28
C GLN A 66 -3.31 6.86 2.54
N SER A 67 -2.02 6.99 2.85
CA SER A 67 -1.41 6.22 3.93
C SER A 67 -1.29 6.96 5.26
N SER A 68 -1.42 8.29 5.32
CA SER A 68 -1.32 9.07 6.56
C SER A 68 -2.23 10.32 6.58
N PRO A 69 -3.39 10.28 7.28
CA PRO A 69 -3.99 9.11 7.92
C PRO A 69 -4.34 8.01 6.90
N LEU A 70 -4.56 6.76 7.36
CA LEU A 70 -4.96 5.68 6.47
C LEU A 70 -6.37 5.95 5.94
N CYS A 71 -6.49 6.41 4.71
CA CYS A 71 -7.75 6.73 4.06
C CYS A 71 -7.98 5.78 2.88
N LEU A 72 -9.12 5.11 2.86
CA LEU A 72 -9.44 4.05 1.90
C LEU A 72 -10.70 4.37 1.09
N LYS A 73 -10.62 4.29 -0.23
CA LYS A 73 -11.76 4.59 -1.10
C LYS A 73 -12.90 3.58 -0.97
N ALA A 74 -14.11 4.09 -0.83
CA ALA A 74 -15.34 3.32 -0.66
C ALA A 74 -15.82 2.66 -1.97
N ASP A 75 -15.53 3.27 -3.12
CA ASP A 75 -16.05 2.91 -4.45
C ASP A 75 -15.13 1.97 -5.26
N TYR A 76 -14.02 1.51 -4.68
CA TYR A 76 -13.18 0.49 -5.31
C TYR A 76 -13.91 -0.87 -5.41
N PRO A 77 -13.76 -1.61 -6.52
CA PRO A 77 -14.05 -3.05 -6.55
C PRO A 77 -13.26 -3.80 -5.46
N ASP A 78 -13.77 -4.95 -5.02
CA ASP A 78 -13.21 -5.72 -3.90
C ASP A 78 -11.70 -6.02 -4.04
N GLU A 79 -11.26 -6.46 -5.21
CA GLU A 79 -9.84 -6.73 -5.46
C GLU A 79 -8.99 -5.46 -5.36
N GLN A 80 -9.51 -4.32 -5.81
CA GLN A 80 -8.85 -3.03 -5.66
C GLN A 80 -8.84 -2.56 -4.19
N LYS A 81 -9.89 -2.86 -3.41
CA LYS A 81 -9.86 -2.59 -1.96
C LYS A 81 -8.68 -3.31 -1.30
N VAL A 82 -8.47 -4.59 -1.65
CA VAL A 82 -7.34 -5.38 -1.14
C VAL A 82 -6.01 -4.80 -1.61
N SER A 83 -5.85 -4.54 -2.91
CA SER A 83 -4.57 -4.07 -3.45
C SER A 83 -4.17 -2.70 -2.91
N PHE A 84 -5.10 -1.74 -2.84
CA PHE A 84 -4.85 -0.41 -2.28
C PHE A 84 -4.65 -0.44 -0.76
N LEU A 85 -5.37 -1.28 -0.01
CA LEU A 85 -5.09 -1.47 1.42
C LEU A 85 -3.63 -1.90 1.63
N ILE A 86 -3.14 -2.85 0.84
CA ILE A 86 -1.75 -3.32 0.91
C ILE A 86 -0.77 -2.23 0.48
N HIS A 87 -1.09 -1.47 -0.57
CA HIS A 87 -0.30 -0.31 -1.00
C HIS A 87 -0.10 0.69 0.15
N GLU A 88 -1.20 1.15 0.74
CA GLU A 88 -1.15 2.14 1.81
C GLU A 88 -0.49 1.59 3.08
N LEU A 89 -0.73 0.32 3.42
CA LEU A 89 -0.03 -0.32 4.53
C LEU A 89 1.48 -0.46 4.26
N THR A 90 1.90 -0.64 3.01
CA THR A 90 3.32 -0.71 2.67
C THR A 90 3.99 0.65 2.87
N HIS A 91 3.31 1.76 2.53
CA HIS A 91 3.77 3.09 2.92
C HIS A 91 3.95 3.24 4.43
N ARG A 92 2.96 2.80 5.22
CA ARG A 92 3.03 2.87 6.70
C ARG A 92 4.16 2.00 7.26
N LEU A 93 4.34 0.79 6.73
CA LEU A 93 5.43 -0.11 7.11
C LEU A 93 6.81 0.55 6.88
N LEU A 94 7.01 1.16 5.71
CA LEU A 94 8.26 1.86 5.37
C LEU A 94 8.48 3.07 6.28
N ALA A 95 7.47 3.92 6.44
CA ALA A 95 7.54 5.12 7.27
C ALA A 95 7.84 4.78 8.74
N GLY A 96 7.19 3.75 9.30
CA GLY A 96 7.43 3.28 10.66
C GLY A 96 8.84 2.72 10.89
N ASN A 97 9.52 2.29 9.83
CA ASN A 97 10.92 1.84 9.87
C ASN A 97 11.91 2.92 9.40
N GLY A 98 11.47 4.16 9.22
CA GLY A 98 12.34 5.27 8.82
C GLY A 98 12.81 5.21 7.36
N ILE A 99 12.29 4.28 6.54
CA ILE A 99 12.66 4.16 5.13
C ILE A 99 11.89 5.21 4.34
N ARG A 100 12.61 6.22 3.89
CA ARG A 100 12.10 7.33 3.10
C ARG A 100 13.21 7.86 2.20
N PRO A 101 12.86 8.41 1.03
CA PRO A 101 13.89 8.97 0.17
C PRO A 101 14.49 10.22 0.82
N GLN A 102 15.81 10.43 0.66
CA GLN A 102 16.52 11.57 1.26
C GLN A 102 15.93 12.90 0.77
N GLN A 103 15.37 13.68 1.70
CA GLN A 103 14.50 14.84 1.39
C GLN A 103 15.24 16.04 0.81
N GLU A 104 16.54 16.17 1.06
CA GLU A 104 17.35 17.36 0.73
C GLU A 104 17.60 17.57 -0.78
N LYS A 105 16.97 16.79 -1.66
CA LYS A 105 17.28 16.77 -3.10
C LYS A 105 16.08 16.93 -4.04
N PHE A 106 14.85 17.07 -3.54
CA PHE A 106 13.68 17.19 -4.41
C PHE A 106 13.39 18.63 -4.81
N LYS A 107 13.28 18.87 -6.12
CA LYS A 107 12.92 20.16 -6.72
C LYS A 107 11.42 20.32 -6.93
N SER A 108 10.64 19.25 -6.79
CA SER A 108 9.18 19.27 -6.92
C SER A 108 8.50 18.14 -6.13
N GLU A 109 7.19 18.28 -5.87
CA GLU A 109 6.38 17.21 -5.28
C GLU A 109 6.27 15.99 -6.20
N GLU A 110 6.36 16.17 -7.52
CA GLU A 110 6.39 15.04 -8.46
C GLU A 110 7.66 14.20 -8.31
N GLU A 111 8.82 14.83 -8.15
CA GLU A 111 10.09 14.13 -7.92
C GLU A 111 10.07 13.35 -6.61
N LYS A 112 9.57 13.98 -5.54
CA LYS A 112 9.38 13.34 -4.24
C LYS A 112 8.41 12.17 -4.34
N LYS A 113 7.26 12.35 -4.99
CA LYS A 113 6.26 11.28 -5.19
C LYS A 113 6.84 10.13 -6.00
N LEU A 114 7.58 10.41 -7.08
CA LEU A 114 8.28 9.40 -7.85
C LEU A 114 9.30 8.62 -6.99
N ALA A 115 10.13 9.31 -6.20
CA ALA A 115 11.13 8.67 -5.35
C ALA A 115 10.49 7.77 -4.27
N VAL A 116 9.42 8.25 -3.62
CA VAL A 116 8.65 7.48 -2.64
C VAL A 116 8.08 6.20 -3.27
N HIS A 117 7.46 6.28 -4.45
CA HIS A 117 6.84 5.12 -5.09
C HIS A 117 7.87 4.15 -5.68
N LYS A 118 9.05 4.63 -6.11
CA LYS A 118 10.15 3.73 -6.47
C LYS A 118 10.55 2.86 -5.29
N ILE A 119 10.76 3.43 -4.10
CA ILE A 119 11.08 2.65 -2.90
C ILE A 119 9.96 1.65 -2.57
N LEU A 120 8.71 2.11 -2.59
CA LEU A 120 7.53 1.28 -2.34
C LEU A 120 7.48 0.04 -3.25
N TYR A 121 7.65 0.26 -4.56
CA TYR A 121 7.48 -0.77 -5.58
C TYR A 121 8.62 -1.78 -5.65
N LEU A 122 9.74 -1.54 -4.96
CA LEU A 122 10.77 -2.56 -4.76
C LEU A 122 10.24 -3.79 -4.01
N ILE A 123 9.21 -3.62 -3.17
CA ILE A 123 8.63 -4.74 -2.39
C ILE A 123 7.16 -4.99 -2.69
N LEU A 124 6.40 -3.98 -3.14
CA LEU A 124 4.94 -4.09 -3.27
C LEU A 124 4.51 -5.15 -4.28
N TYR A 125 5.17 -5.24 -5.44
CA TYR A 125 4.84 -6.25 -6.45
C TYR A 125 5.03 -7.67 -5.89
N ASP A 126 6.16 -7.93 -5.23
CA ASP A 126 6.48 -9.23 -4.68
C ASP A 126 5.58 -9.60 -3.48
N ILE A 127 5.10 -8.61 -2.71
CA ILE A 127 4.07 -8.79 -1.70
C ILE A 127 2.76 -9.29 -2.33
N TRP A 128 2.31 -8.66 -3.42
CA TRP A 128 1.10 -9.09 -4.13
C TRP A 128 1.25 -10.47 -4.76
N VAL A 129 2.39 -10.76 -5.39
CA VAL A 129 2.68 -12.08 -5.99
C VAL A 129 2.64 -13.17 -4.91
N GLU A 130 3.26 -12.95 -3.75
CA GLU A 130 3.29 -13.93 -2.67
C GLU A 130 1.90 -14.12 -2.01
N LEU A 131 1.07 -13.07 -1.96
CA LEU A 131 -0.28 -13.15 -1.39
C LEU A 131 -1.32 -13.75 -2.35
N TYR A 132 -1.31 -13.38 -3.62
CA TYR A 132 -2.43 -13.67 -4.52
C TYR A 132 -1.99 -14.13 -5.92
N GLY A 133 -0.69 -14.31 -6.13
CA GLY A 133 -0.14 -14.75 -7.40
C GLY A 133 0.07 -13.60 -8.39
N GLU A 134 0.76 -13.94 -9.48
CA GLU A 134 1.22 -12.95 -10.46
C GLU A 134 0.08 -12.26 -11.23
N LYS A 135 -1.04 -12.96 -11.45
CA LYS A 135 -2.21 -12.39 -12.12
C LYS A 135 -2.75 -11.18 -11.34
N PHE A 136 -3.00 -11.35 -10.04
CA PHE A 136 -3.46 -10.29 -9.15
C PHE A 136 -2.46 -9.12 -9.10
N ALA A 137 -1.16 -9.42 -9.02
CA ALA A 137 -0.12 -8.39 -9.01
C ALA A 137 -0.13 -7.56 -10.31
N LYS A 138 -0.24 -8.20 -11.47
CA LYS A 138 -0.34 -7.50 -12.77
C LYS A 138 -1.61 -6.66 -12.88
N GLU A 139 -2.74 -7.17 -12.41
CA GLU A 139 -4.02 -6.44 -12.39
C GLU A 139 -4.00 -5.25 -11.43
N SER A 140 -3.30 -5.38 -10.29
CA SER A 140 -3.08 -4.30 -9.33
C SER A 140 -2.20 -3.20 -9.92
N VAL A 141 -1.08 -3.56 -10.56
CA VAL A 141 -0.24 -2.60 -11.30
C VAL A 141 -1.06 -1.88 -12.38
N LYS A 142 -1.85 -2.64 -13.17
CA LYS A 142 -2.71 -2.07 -14.22
C LYS A 142 -3.72 -1.08 -13.63
N SER A 143 -4.28 -1.38 -12.46
CA SER A 143 -5.23 -0.49 -11.78
C SER A 143 -4.56 0.80 -11.35
N GLU A 144 -3.34 0.74 -10.79
CA GLU A 144 -2.62 1.93 -10.35
C GLU A 144 -2.16 2.84 -11.49
N ILE A 145 -1.62 2.28 -12.58
CA ILE A 145 -1.11 3.09 -13.70
C ILE A 145 -2.22 3.75 -14.52
N ASN A 146 -3.48 3.31 -14.36
CA ASN A 146 -4.65 3.86 -15.04
C ASN A 146 -5.41 4.88 -14.19
N ILE A 147 -4.95 5.20 -12.97
CA ILE A 147 -5.55 6.29 -12.20
C ILE A 147 -5.28 7.61 -12.94
N PRO A 148 -6.32 8.42 -13.24
CA PRO A 148 -6.11 9.74 -13.85
C PRO A 148 -5.20 10.63 -12.99
N GLY A 149 -4.21 11.26 -13.62
CA GLY A 149 -3.30 12.20 -12.94
C GLY A 149 -2.16 11.54 -12.15
N THR A 150 -1.88 10.25 -12.36
CA THR A 150 -0.78 9.54 -11.67
C THR A 150 0.32 9.06 -12.62
N GLU A 151 0.81 9.91 -13.51
CA GLU A 151 1.91 9.53 -14.43
C GLU A 151 3.21 9.14 -13.72
N VAL A 152 3.40 9.66 -12.51
CA VAL A 152 4.48 9.26 -11.61
C VAL A 152 4.41 7.77 -11.23
N TYR A 153 3.21 7.17 -11.11
CA TYR A 153 3.05 5.74 -10.82
C TYR A 153 3.50 4.90 -12.00
N LYS A 154 3.10 5.29 -13.21
CA LYS A 154 3.54 4.63 -14.44
C LYS A 154 5.06 4.63 -14.58
N LYS A 155 5.71 5.77 -14.29
CA LYS A 155 7.18 5.89 -14.28
C LYS A 155 7.82 5.00 -13.21
N ALA A 156 7.29 5.00 -11.99
CA ALA A 156 7.81 4.20 -10.88
C ALA A 156 7.64 2.69 -11.14
N TRP A 157 6.47 2.25 -11.61
CA TRP A 157 6.21 0.84 -11.93
C TRP A 157 7.07 0.34 -13.08
N ARG A 158 7.22 1.13 -14.16
CA ARG A 158 8.12 0.78 -15.26
C ARG A 158 9.55 0.55 -14.78
N TRP A 159 10.03 1.38 -13.86
CA TRP A 159 11.36 1.23 -13.28
C TRP A 159 11.47 0.01 -12.35
N ALA A 160 10.47 -0.23 -11.49
CA ALA A 160 10.52 -1.37 -10.57
C ALA A 160 10.42 -2.72 -11.31
N LEU A 161 9.62 -2.76 -12.39
CA LEU A 161 9.41 -3.96 -13.20
C LEU A 161 10.46 -4.15 -14.31
N SER A 162 11.35 -3.17 -14.54
CA SER A 162 12.56 -3.42 -15.35
C SER A 162 13.64 -4.16 -14.57
N LEU A 163 13.49 -4.27 -13.24
CA LEU A 163 14.37 -5.05 -12.37
C LEU A 163 13.81 -6.46 -12.19
N SER A 164 14.68 -7.44 -12.06
CA SER A 164 14.34 -8.78 -11.58
C SER A 164 13.86 -8.74 -10.12
N LYS A 165 13.30 -9.86 -9.64
CA LYS A 165 12.90 -9.99 -8.23
C LYS A 165 14.11 -9.84 -7.30
N GLU A 166 15.24 -10.44 -7.69
CA GLU A 166 16.50 -10.41 -6.96
C GLU A 166 17.06 -8.99 -6.92
N GLU A 167 17.09 -8.29 -8.07
CA GLU A 167 17.56 -6.90 -8.16
C GLU A 167 16.70 -5.96 -7.34
N ARG A 168 15.37 -6.13 -7.35
CA ARG A 168 14.47 -5.34 -6.48
C ARG A 168 14.80 -5.55 -5.00
N LYS A 169 15.00 -6.80 -4.59
CA LYS A 169 15.32 -7.16 -3.20
C LYS A 169 16.68 -6.59 -2.79
N GLU A 170 17.73 -6.77 -3.58
CA GLU A 170 19.06 -6.23 -3.31
C GLU A 170 19.04 -4.70 -3.20
N LYS A 171 18.29 -4.05 -4.10
CA LYS A 171 18.14 -2.61 -4.07
C LYS A 171 17.34 -2.11 -2.87
N PHE A 172 16.40 -2.91 -2.36
CA PHE A 172 15.67 -2.59 -1.13
C PHE A 172 16.56 -2.72 0.11
N LEU A 173 17.38 -3.77 0.18
CA LEU A 173 18.29 -4.03 1.31
C LEU A 173 19.43 -3.02 1.44
N SER A 174 19.69 -2.22 0.40
CA SER A 174 20.71 -1.18 0.39
C SER A 174 20.18 0.24 0.70
N LEU A 175 18.89 0.37 1.05
CA LEU A 175 18.28 1.62 1.51
C LEU A 175 18.59 1.89 2.98
#